data_AF-A0A9P1G1L4-F1
#
_entry.id   AF-A0A9P1G1L4-F1
#
_cell.length_a   1.000
_cell.length_b   1.000
_cell.length_c   1.000
_cell.angle_alpha   90.00
_cell.angle_beta   90.00
_cell.angle_gamma   90.00
#
_symmetry.space_group_name_H-M   'P 1'
#
loop_
_entity.id
_entity.type
_entity.pdbx_description
1 polymer ?
#
loop_
_entity_poly.entity_id
_entity_poly.type
_entity_poly.pdbx_seq_one_letter_code
_entity_poly.pdbx_strand_id
1 'polypeptide(L)'
;MVKGKLSDLLGCPAVQLTLLIGTTPWSDDKLLREVFSGSDGQMPTLSVIKSEGWVPLRMQALKAKVEKRGKVQSDPAEGGLSADAALPEGLEFPSALRLLLQHGAKWTFGAEGIPPLCLYAATREVGNDIFGDEECKADWMEEHGEDSCAGDDWICIGESSEFDYFFVNLRKTSPNFGMVKHIVNNCDEDPDETGFSEAPFDRFLDIVESFAEHQAVDEDDCEPLHSFQFRALQAKKKKRLDVASVARAQPHID
;
A
#
# COMPACT_ATOMS: atom_id res chain seq x y z
N MET A 1 -8.07 -18.26 -19.40
CA MET A 1 -9.53 -18.07 -19.63
C MET A 1 -10.35 -18.24 -18.36
N VAL A 2 -10.11 -19.28 -17.53
CA VAL A 2 -10.85 -19.51 -16.28
C VAL A 2 -10.54 -18.47 -15.18
N LYS A 3 -9.26 -18.12 -14.96
CA LYS A 3 -8.88 -17.05 -14.01
C LYS A 3 -9.58 -15.71 -14.32
N GLY A 4 -9.64 -15.29 -15.58
CA GLY A 4 -10.33 -14.05 -16.00
C GLY A 4 -11.83 -14.07 -15.66
N LYS A 5 -12.56 -15.11 -16.09
CA LYS A 5 -14.00 -15.24 -15.81
C LYS A 5 -14.32 -15.31 -14.31
N LEU A 6 -13.43 -15.89 -13.49
CA LEU A 6 -13.61 -15.94 -12.04
C LEU A 6 -13.30 -14.60 -11.37
N SER A 7 -12.25 -13.89 -11.78
CA SER A 7 -12.00 -12.53 -11.30
C SER A 7 -13.17 -11.59 -11.60
N ASP A 8 -13.77 -11.71 -12.79
CA ASP A 8 -14.96 -10.94 -13.19
C ASP A 8 -16.19 -11.31 -12.33
N LEU A 9 -16.37 -12.60 -12.01
CA LEU A 9 -17.48 -13.07 -11.19
C LEU A 9 -17.35 -12.67 -9.71
N LEU A 10 -16.11 -12.56 -9.20
CA LEU A 10 -15.81 -12.33 -7.79
C LEU A 10 -15.58 -10.84 -7.47
N GLY A 11 -15.46 -9.99 -8.49
CA GLY A 11 -15.23 -8.55 -8.33
C GLY A 11 -13.89 -8.20 -7.69
N CYS A 12 -12.92 -9.12 -7.72
CA CYS A 12 -11.57 -8.91 -7.21
C CYS A 12 -10.57 -9.87 -7.89
N PRO A 13 -9.29 -9.49 -8.04
CA PRO A 13 -8.27 -10.38 -8.58
C PRO A 13 -8.06 -11.58 -7.65
N ALA A 14 -8.37 -12.79 -8.13
CA ALA A 14 -8.09 -14.02 -7.39
C ALA A 14 -6.58 -14.31 -7.41
N VAL A 15 -5.91 -14.11 -6.27
CA VAL A 15 -4.45 -14.29 -6.13
C VAL A 15 -4.07 -15.78 -6.17
N GLN A 16 -4.92 -16.66 -5.63
CA GLN A 16 -4.73 -18.10 -5.66
C GLN A 16 -6.09 -18.82 -5.68
N LEU A 17 -6.29 -19.72 -6.64
CA LEU A 17 -7.50 -20.55 -6.73
C LEU A 17 -7.13 -21.95 -6.27
N THR A 18 -7.59 -22.36 -5.09
CA THR A 18 -7.39 -23.73 -4.61
C THR A 18 -8.69 -24.49 -4.81
N LEU A 19 -8.71 -25.43 -5.77
CA LEU A 19 -9.81 -26.37 -5.88
C LEU A 19 -9.59 -27.52 -4.91
N LEU A 20 -10.58 -27.77 -4.06
CA LEU A 20 -10.58 -28.90 -3.13
C LEU A 20 -11.55 -29.95 -3.67
N ILE A 21 -11.02 -31.11 -4.03
CA ILE A 21 -11.82 -32.32 -4.29
C ILE A 21 -11.58 -33.22 -3.07
N GLY A 22 -12.53 -33.24 -2.12
CA GLY A 22 -12.33 -33.85 -0.80
C GLY A 22 -11.45 -32.99 0.12
N THR A 23 -10.47 -33.59 0.80
CA THR A 23 -9.55 -32.92 1.75
C THR A 23 -8.18 -32.57 1.16
N THR A 24 -7.93 -32.86 -0.12
CA THR A 24 -6.59 -32.72 -0.72
C THR A 24 -6.50 -31.46 -1.58
N PRO A 25 -5.58 -30.52 -1.29
CA PRO A 25 -5.36 -29.33 -2.13
C PRO A 25 -4.61 -29.69 -3.41
N TRP A 26 -5.05 -29.11 -4.54
CA TRP A 26 -4.42 -29.26 -5.86
C TRP A 26 -3.78 -27.93 -6.28
N SER A 27 -2.59 -27.99 -6.90
CA SER A 27 -1.89 -26.82 -7.43
C SER A 27 -2.39 -26.41 -8.82
N ASP A 28 -2.17 -25.12 -9.18
CA ASP A 28 -2.67 -24.41 -10.37
C ASP A 28 -2.54 -25.19 -11.70
N ASP A 29 -1.49 -26.01 -11.89
CA ASP A 29 -1.22 -26.69 -13.17
C ASP A 29 -2.10 -27.92 -13.44
N LYS A 30 -2.66 -28.57 -12.41
CA LYS A 30 -3.56 -29.72 -12.59
C LYS A 30 -5.03 -29.33 -12.79
N LEU A 31 -5.36 -28.09 -12.46
CA LEU A 31 -6.73 -27.56 -12.44
C LEU A 31 -7.35 -27.41 -13.84
N LEU A 32 -6.52 -27.36 -14.90
CA LEU A 32 -6.98 -27.09 -16.26
C LEU A 32 -7.36 -28.35 -17.07
N ARG A 33 -7.10 -29.57 -16.60
CA ARG A 33 -7.31 -30.81 -17.39
C ARG A 33 -8.37 -31.78 -16.90
N GLU A 34 -8.79 -31.77 -15.63
CA GLU A 34 -9.63 -32.85 -15.07
C GLU A 34 -10.95 -32.42 -14.38
N VAL A 35 -11.46 -31.20 -14.60
CA VAL A 35 -12.64 -30.73 -13.85
C VAL A 35 -13.99 -31.28 -14.35
N PHE A 36 -14.04 -32.01 -15.48
CA PHE A 36 -15.34 -32.45 -16.06
C PHE A 36 -15.42 -33.93 -16.47
N SER A 37 -14.74 -34.84 -15.78
CA SER A 37 -14.97 -36.28 -15.99
C SER A 37 -14.77 -37.12 -14.72
N GLY A 38 -15.84 -37.31 -13.95
CA GLY A 38 -15.94 -38.34 -12.90
C GLY A 38 -17.19 -38.09 -12.04
N SER A 39 -18.32 -38.77 -12.19
CA SER A 39 -18.68 -40.20 -12.03
C SER A 39 -19.04 -40.64 -10.61
N ASP A 40 -18.69 -39.90 -9.55
CA ASP A 40 -19.04 -40.30 -8.17
C ASP A 40 -19.62 -39.14 -7.34
N GLY A 41 -20.82 -38.66 -7.69
CA GLY A 41 -21.80 -37.99 -6.80
C GLY A 41 -21.40 -36.80 -5.89
N GLN A 42 -20.13 -36.43 -5.80
CA GLN A 42 -19.58 -35.39 -4.94
C GLN A 42 -19.24 -34.19 -5.81
N MET A 43 -20.00 -33.12 -5.64
CA MET A 43 -19.73 -31.83 -6.29
C MET A 43 -18.38 -31.31 -5.78
N PRO A 44 -17.38 -31.07 -6.65
CA PRO A 44 -16.14 -30.44 -6.23
C PRO A 44 -16.44 -29.04 -5.68
N THR A 45 -15.84 -28.70 -4.54
CA THR A 45 -16.03 -27.38 -3.92
C THR A 45 -14.86 -26.49 -4.30
N LEU A 46 -15.13 -25.41 -5.03
CA LEU A 46 -14.14 -24.39 -5.33
C LEU A 46 -14.06 -23.43 -4.14
N SER A 47 -12.92 -23.40 -3.46
CA SER A 47 -12.67 -22.42 -2.40
C SER A 47 -11.73 -21.34 -2.93
N VAL A 48 -12.26 -20.13 -3.07
CA VAL A 48 -11.44 -18.95 -3.36
C VAL A 48 -10.88 -18.45 -2.04
N ILE A 49 -9.58 -18.63 -1.81
CA ILE A 49 -8.90 -18.01 -0.68
C ILE A 49 -8.51 -16.61 -1.15
N LYS A 50 -9.22 -15.58 -0.66
CA LYS A 50 -8.70 -14.22 -0.75
C LYS A 50 -7.43 -14.19 0.09
N SER A 51 -6.27 -13.99 -0.53
CA SER A 51 -5.08 -13.62 0.25
C SER A 51 -5.32 -12.20 0.75
N GLU A 52 -5.68 -12.05 2.01
CA GLU A 52 -5.99 -10.73 2.60
C GLU A 52 -4.75 -9.84 2.82
N GLY A 53 -3.59 -10.21 2.28
CA GLY A 53 -2.34 -9.45 2.46
C GLY A 53 -1.41 -9.49 1.27
N TRP A 54 -0.33 -8.72 1.37
CA TRP A 54 0.71 -8.64 0.35
C TRP A 54 1.68 -9.83 0.43
N VAL A 55 1.62 -10.68 -0.60
CA VAL A 55 2.48 -11.88 -0.78
C VAL A 55 3.43 -11.69 -1.96
N PRO A 56 4.54 -12.46 -2.08
CA PRO A 56 5.53 -12.27 -3.13
C PRO A 56 4.95 -12.25 -4.55
N LEU A 57 3.95 -13.09 -4.83
CA LEU A 57 3.29 -13.12 -6.14
C LEU A 57 2.55 -11.81 -6.47
N ARG A 58 1.83 -11.22 -5.51
CA ARG A 58 1.15 -9.91 -5.70
C ARG A 58 2.19 -8.80 -5.86
N MET A 59 3.30 -8.87 -5.13
CA MET A 59 4.41 -7.91 -5.25
C MET A 59 5.08 -7.97 -6.63
N GLN A 60 5.29 -9.18 -7.17
CA GLN A 60 5.77 -9.37 -8.54
C GLN A 60 4.79 -8.81 -9.58
N ALA A 61 3.48 -9.00 -9.36
CA ALA A 61 2.46 -8.42 -10.23
C ALA A 61 2.48 -6.89 -10.19
N LEU A 62 2.63 -6.28 -9.00
CA LEU A 62 2.80 -4.83 -8.85
C LEU A 62 4.06 -4.36 -9.58
N LYS A 63 5.21 -5.03 -9.39
CA LYS A 63 6.46 -4.74 -10.10
C LYS A 63 6.27 -4.71 -11.61
N ALA A 64 5.64 -5.74 -12.15
CA ALA A 64 5.35 -5.82 -13.59
C ALA A 64 4.40 -4.71 -14.08
N LYS A 65 3.49 -4.21 -13.23
CA LYS A 65 2.65 -3.04 -13.55
C LYS A 65 3.50 -1.77 -13.61
N VAL A 66 4.34 -1.54 -12.59
CA VAL A 66 5.19 -0.34 -12.47
C VAL A 66 6.21 -0.27 -13.61
N GLU A 67 6.87 -1.37 -13.95
CA GLU A 67 7.89 -1.43 -14.99
C GLU A 67 7.36 -1.15 -16.41
N LYS A 68 6.04 -1.12 -16.63
CA LYS A 68 5.47 -0.71 -17.92
C LYS A 68 5.69 0.76 -18.24
N ARG A 69 5.75 1.63 -17.21
CA ARG A 69 5.79 3.09 -17.38
C ARG A 69 6.72 3.82 -16.42
N GLY A 70 7.16 3.15 -15.37
CA GLY A 70 8.07 3.66 -14.37
C GLY A 70 9.32 2.80 -14.28
N LYS A 71 9.91 2.76 -13.08
CA LYS A 71 11.18 2.07 -12.84
C LYS A 71 11.21 1.47 -11.45
N VAL A 72 11.77 0.26 -11.34
CA VAL A 72 12.09 -0.36 -10.04
C VAL A 72 13.60 -0.57 -9.98
N GLN A 73 14.24 -0.01 -8.96
CA GLN A 73 15.67 -0.10 -8.71
C GLN A 73 15.92 -1.07 -7.56
N SER A 74 16.93 -1.92 -7.72
CA SER A 74 17.25 -2.94 -6.70
C SER A 74 18.11 -2.37 -5.58
N ASP A 75 19.00 -1.44 -5.91
CA ASP A 75 19.90 -0.81 -4.95
C ASP A 75 19.25 0.43 -4.31
N PRO A 76 19.39 0.62 -2.99
CA PRO A 76 18.94 1.84 -2.34
C PRO A 76 19.72 3.04 -2.89
N ALA A 77 19.03 4.16 -3.05
CA ALA A 77 19.70 5.44 -3.30
C ALA A 77 20.56 5.84 -2.09
N GLU A 78 21.39 6.87 -2.24
CA GLU A 78 22.10 7.46 -1.10
C GLU A 78 21.09 7.86 -0.01
N GLY A 79 21.34 7.41 1.22
CA GLY A 79 20.41 7.58 2.35
C GLY A 79 19.16 6.70 2.31
N GLY A 80 19.09 5.72 1.41
CA GLY A 80 18.03 4.71 1.38
C GLY A 80 18.33 3.50 2.26
N LEU A 81 17.29 2.93 2.86
CA LEU A 81 17.33 1.70 3.65
C LEU A 81 16.97 0.48 2.77
N SER A 82 17.70 -0.62 2.95
CA SER A 82 17.34 -1.93 2.40
C SER A 82 16.32 -2.65 3.29
N ALA A 83 15.73 -3.74 2.79
CA ALA A 83 14.73 -4.52 3.52
C ALA A 83 15.25 -5.18 4.82
N ASP A 84 16.56 -5.37 4.89
CA ASP A 84 17.35 -5.99 5.95
C ASP A 84 18.17 -4.98 6.76
N ALA A 85 17.93 -3.68 6.56
CA ALA A 85 18.57 -2.63 7.34
C ALA A 85 18.32 -2.82 8.85
N ALA A 86 19.37 -2.61 9.65
CA ALA A 86 19.26 -2.62 11.10
C ALA A 86 18.54 -1.34 11.55
N LEU A 87 17.38 -1.52 12.20
CA LEU A 87 16.60 -0.42 12.76
C LEU A 87 16.90 -0.23 14.25
N PRO A 88 16.67 0.97 14.80
CA PRO A 88 16.71 1.21 16.25
C PRO A 88 15.84 0.24 17.05
N GLU A 89 16.15 0.06 18.33
CA GLU A 89 15.45 -0.86 19.20
C GLU A 89 13.93 -0.58 19.25
N GLY A 90 13.13 -1.63 19.05
CA GLY A 90 11.66 -1.56 19.05
C GLY A 90 11.02 -1.13 17.73
N LEU A 91 11.82 -0.73 16.73
CA LEU A 91 11.35 -0.43 15.38
C LEU A 91 11.47 -1.66 14.48
N GLU A 92 10.44 -1.89 13.66
CA GLU A 92 10.41 -2.98 12.68
C GLU A 92 9.75 -2.49 11.38
N PHE A 93 10.24 -2.93 10.22
CA PHE A 93 9.46 -2.77 9.00
C PHE A 93 8.17 -3.60 9.06
N PRO A 94 6.98 -3.02 8.76
CA PRO A 94 5.80 -3.80 8.45
C PRO A 94 6.11 -4.86 7.40
N SER A 95 5.54 -6.07 7.53
CA SER A 95 5.85 -7.21 6.66
C SER A 95 5.70 -6.87 5.17
N ALA A 96 4.64 -6.15 4.83
CA ALA A 96 4.36 -5.71 3.47
C ALA A 96 5.37 -4.66 2.95
N LEU A 97 5.85 -3.75 3.81
CA LEU A 97 6.92 -2.80 3.45
C LEU A 97 8.25 -3.53 3.25
N ARG A 98 8.61 -4.44 4.17
CA ARG A 98 9.80 -5.28 4.03
C ARG A 98 9.77 -6.05 2.71
N LEU A 99 8.62 -6.61 2.35
CA LEU A 99 8.43 -7.35 1.10
C LEU A 99 8.56 -6.44 -0.14
N LEU A 100 8.06 -5.20 -0.07
CA LEU A 100 8.23 -4.20 -1.13
C LEU A 100 9.72 -3.93 -1.37
N LEU A 101 10.46 -3.63 -0.30
CA LEU A 101 11.89 -3.35 -0.34
C LEU A 101 12.72 -4.54 -0.86
N GLN A 102 12.31 -5.78 -0.58
CA GLN A 102 12.94 -6.98 -1.13
C GLN A 102 12.78 -7.11 -2.66
N HIS A 103 11.72 -6.53 -3.24
CA HIS A 103 11.46 -6.58 -4.68
C HIS A 103 12.04 -5.36 -5.43
N GLY A 104 12.35 -4.29 -4.69
CA GLY A 104 13.07 -3.11 -5.14
C GLY A 104 13.24 -2.10 -4.03
N ALA A 105 14.42 -1.50 -3.91
CA ALA A 105 14.72 -0.48 -2.91
C ALA A 105 14.16 0.91 -3.28
N LYS A 106 13.93 1.19 -4.57
CA LYS A 106 13.23 2.39 -5.03
C LYS A 106 12.28 2.08 -6.18
N TRP A 107 11.07 2.58 -6.09
CA TRP A 107 9.99 2.40 -7.06
C TRP A 107 9.54 3.77 -7.54
N THR A 108 9.65 4.03 -8.82
CA THR A 108 9.19 5.28 -9.46
C THR A 108 8.01 4.93 -10.34
N PHE A 109 6.86 5.56 -10.09
CA PHE A 109 5.62 5.35 -10.81
C PHE A 109 5.35 6.55 -11.73
N GLY A 110 5.01 6.28 -12.99
CA GLY A 110 4.78 7.31 -14.00
C GLY A 110 5.96 7.49 -14.96
N ALA A 111 5.66 8.11 -16.10
CA ALA A 111 6.62 8.36 -17.18
C ALA A 111 7.45 9.63 -16.94
N GLU A 112 8.57 9.76 -17.64
CA GLU A 112 9.41 10.95 -17.59
C GLU A 112 8.60 12.23 -17.88
N GLY A 113 8.71 13.25 -17.02
CA GLY A 113 8.11 14.57 -17.21
C GLY A 113 6.83 14.86 -16.40
N ILE A 114 6.27 13.88 -15.68
CA ILE A 114 5.22 14.08 -14.67
C ILE A 114 5.84 13.83 -13.29
N PRO A 115 5.54 14.64 -12.25
CA PRO A 115 6.00 14.36 -10.89
C PRO A 115 5.62 12.92 -10.49
N PRO A 116 6.59 12.02 -10.35
CA PRO A 116 6.29 10.61 -10.14
C PRO A 116 5.99 10.37 -8.66
N LEU A 117 5.07 9.45 -8.37
CA LEU A 117 5.08 8.82 -7.05
C LEU A 117 6.37 8.01 -6.96
N CYS A 118 7.20 8.29 -5.97
CA CYS A 118 8.37 7.49 -5.64
C CYS A 118 8.16 6.82 -4.29
N LEU A 119 8.41 5.51 -4.21
CA LEU A 119 8.42 4.76 -2.95
C LEU A 119 9.83 4.25 -2.68
N TYR A 120 10.29 4.42 -1.45
CA TYR A 120 11.58 3.97 -0.96
C TYR A 120 11.50 3.83 0.58
N ALA A 121 12.61 3.68 1.28
CA ALA A 121 12.66 3.89 2.73
C ALA A 121 13.89 4.74 3.00
N ALA A 122 13.74 5.90 3.64
CA ALA A 122 14.85 6.79 3.94
C ALA A 122 15.44 6.50 5.33
N THR A 123 16.74 6.79 5.52
CA THR A 123 17.28 6.92 6.87
C THR A 123 16.63 8.12 7.58
N ARG A 124 16.75 8.17 8.90
CA ARG A 124 16.20 9.28 9.69
C ARG A 124 16.83 10.61 9.29
N GLU A 125 18.13 10.61 9.00
CA GLU A 125 18.87 11.81 8.61
C GLU A 125 18.29 12.41 7.33
N VAL A 126 18.17 11.61 6.25
CA VAL A 126 17.59 12.08 4.98
C VAL A 126 16.11 12.41 5.12
N GLY A 127 15.36 11.63 5.89
CA GLY A 127 13.95 11.93 6.17
C GLY A 127 13.78 13.25 6.94
N ASN A 128 14.75 13.63 7.76
CA ASN A 128 14.71 14.86 8.54
C ASN A 128 15.02 16.12 7.73
N ASP A 129 15.75 15.99 6.62
CA ASP A 129 16.05 17.13 5.73
C ASP A 129 14.78 17.70 5.07
N ILE A 130 13.69 16.92 5.04
CA ILE A 130 12.37 17.33 4.55
C ILE A 130 11.74 18.42 5.43
N PHE A 131 12.08 18.47 6.73
CA PHE A 131 11.50 19.41 7.69
C PHE A 131 12.22 20.77 7.71
N GLY A 132 13.16 20.99 6.79
CA GLY A 132 13.96 22.19 6.71
C GLY A 132 15.33 22.05 7.36
N ASP A 133 16.03 23.17 7.45
CA ASP A 133 17.35 23.25 8.06
C ASP A 133 17.27 23.27 9.59
N GLU A 134 18.43 23.41 10.24
CA GLU A 134 18.54 23.45 11.70
C GLU A 134 17.81 24.64 12.34
N GLU A 135 17.64 25.75 11.62
CA GLU A 135 16.89 26.91 12.10
C GLU A 135 15.39 26.58 12.14
N CYS A 136 14.87 26.03 11.04
CA CYS A 136 13.47 25.58 10.95
C CYS A 136 13.12 24.51 12.00
N LYS A 137 14.02 23.56 12.25
CA LYS A 137 13.84 22.51 13.27
C LYS A 137 13.91 23.07 14.69
N ALA A 138 14.79 24.04 14.94
CA ALA A 138 14.89 24.70 16.25
C ALA A 138 13.62 25.49 16.59
N ASP A 139 13.08 26.24 15.62
CA ASP A 139 11.82 26.95 15.77
C ASP A 139 10.66 25.96 16.03
N TRP A 140 10.60 24.87 15.27
CA TRP A 140 9.60 23.82 15.46
C TRP A 140 9.66 23.18 16.87
N MET A 141 10.88 22.87 17.33
CA MET A 141 11.14 22.35 18.67
C MET A 141 10.74 23.33 19.78
N GLU A 142 10.99 24.64 19.61
CA GLU A 142 10.58 25.66 20.57
C GLU A 142 9.04 25.73 20.70
N GLU A 143 8.32 25.60 19.58
CA GLU A 143 6.86 25.71 19.55
C GLU A 143 6.14 24.41 19.97
N HIS A 144 6.65 23.24 19.56
CA HIS A 144 5.94 21.96 19.65
C HIS A 144 6.61 20.95 20.60
N GLY A 145 7.87 21.18 20.99
CA GLY A 145 8.62 20.28 21.89
C GLY A 145 9.13 19.00 21.24
N GLU A 146 9.13 18.91 19.91
CA GLU A 146 9.63 17.77 19.12
C GLU A 146 10.44 18.28 17.91
N ASP A 147 11.29 17.44 17.30
CA ASP A 147 12.16 17.87 16.17
C ASP A 147 11.44 17.95 14.81
N SER A 148 10.27 17.31 14.67
CA SER A 148 9.47 17.28 13.43
C SER A 148 8.04 16.83 13.70
N CYS A 149 7.11 17.11 12.79
CA CYS A 149 5.72 16.62 12.88
C CYS A 149 5.55 15.10 12.58
N ALA A 150 6.60 14.43 12.09
CA ALA A 150 6.56 12.99 11.88
C ALA A 150 6.68 12.23 13.21
N GLY A 151 7.64 12.61 14.05
CA GLY A 151 8.01 11.93 15.29
C GLY A 151 9.00 10.77 15.07
N ASP A 152 9.69 10.37 16.14
CA ASP A 152 10.86 9.47 16.12
C ASP A 152 10.62 8.05 15.59
N ASP A 153 9.38 7.57 15.67
CA ASP A 153 9.00 6.23 15.24
C ASP A 153 8.59 6.15 13.77
N TRP A 154 8.69 7.26 13.05
CA TRP A 154 8.22 7.40 11.68
C TRP A 154 9.40 7.57 10.73
N ILE A 155 9.33 6.92 9.57
CA ILE A 155 10.33 7.08 8.52
C ILE A 155 9.66 7.49 7.22
N CYS A 156 10.37 8.31 6.41
CA CYS A 156 9.93 8.61 5.06
C CYS A 156 10.01 7.36 4.18
N ILE A 157 8.93 7.05 3.48
CA ILE A 157 8.82 5.90 2.57
C ILE A 157 8.46 6.28 1.14
N GLY A 158 8.46 7.57 0.84
CA GLY A 158 8.17 8.02 -0.50
C GLY A 158 7.81 9.49 -0.57
N GLU A 159 7.68 9.94 -1.79
CA GLU A 159 7.32 11.30 -2.15
C GLU A 159 6.52 11.30 -3.44
N SER A 160 5.70 12.33 -3.65
CA SER A 160 5.02 12.55 -4.94
C SER A 160 5.28 13.91 -5.56
N SER A 161 5.89 14.81 -4.80
CA SER A 161 6.41 16.08 -5.26
C SER A 161 7.58 16.46 -4.33
N GLU A 162 8.24 17.57 -4.60
CA GLU A 162 9.23 18.17 -3.70
C GLU A 162 8.64 18.65 -2.36
N PHE A 163 7.31 18.59 -2.19
CA PHE A 163 6.61 19.02 -1.00
C PHE A 163 5.78 17.91 -0.37
N ASP A 164 5.47 16.83 -1.07
CA ASP A 164 4.53 15.79 -0.63
C ASP A 164 5.26 14.50 -0.26
N TYR A 165 5.31 14.20 1.03
CA TYR A 165 6.07 13.07 1.56
C TYR A 165 5.18 12.08 2.32
N PHE A 166 5.49 10.79 2.24
CA PHE A 166 4.77 9.74 2.93
C PHE A 166 5.63 9.16 4.04
N PHE A 167 5.10 9.11 5.27
CA PHE A 167 5.82 8.57 6.42
C PHE A 167 5.08 7.37 7.00
N VAL A 168 5.80 6.30 7.34
CA VAL A 168 5.21 5.10 7.98
C VAL A 168 5.68 4.95 9.42
N ASN A 169 4.79 4.53 10.32
CA ASN A 169 5.19 4.21 11.69
C ASN A 169 5.80 2.80 11.77
N LEU A 170 6.98 2.70 12.38
CA LEU A 170 7.73 1.46 12.55
C LEU A 170 7.68 0.87 13.96
N ARG A 171 7.10 1.56 14.94
CA ARG A 171 7.08 1.05 16.33
C ARG A 171 6.07 -0.08 16.46
N LYS A 172 6.56 -1.32 16.60
CA LYS A 172 5.73 -2.53 16.64
C LYS A 172 4.67 -2.53 17.75
N THR A 173 4.96 -1.89 18.87
CA THR A 173 4.04 -1.78 20.01
C THR A 173 3.05 -0.63 19.88
N SER A 174 3.20 0.22 18.87
CA SER A 174 2.30 1.34 18.60
C SER A 174 0.99 0.84 17.99
N PRO A 175 -0.18 1.37 18.39
CA PRO A 175 -1.43 1.13 17.67
C PRO A 175 -1.37 1.62 16.22
N ASN A 176 -0.43 2.51 15.90
CA ASN A 176 -0.23 3.08 14.57
C ASN A 176 0.76 2.26 13.73
N PHE A 177 1.25 1.10 14.17
CA PHE A 177 2.26 0.32 13.44
C PHE A 177 1.82 0.03 11.99
N GLY A 178 2.59 0.53 11.02
CA GLY A 178 2.29 0.43 9.59
C GLY A 178 1.25 1.43 9.06
N MET A 179 0.75 2.35 9.88
CA MET A 179 0.00 3.52 9.43
C MET A 179 0.91 4.42 8.60
N VAL A 180 0.36 5.06 7.56
CA VAL A 180 1.06 6.02 6.71
C VAL A 180 0.44 7.40 6.86
N LYS A 181 1.27 8.42 7.11
CA LYS A 181 0.94 9.84 7.08
C LYS A 181 1.38 10.44 5.75
N HIS A 182 0.69 11.48 5.31
CA HIS A 182 1.14 12.38 4.25
C HIS A 182 1.53 13.69 4.95
N ILE A 183 2.71 14.19 4.64
CA ILE A 183 3.29 15.38 5.27
C ILE A 183 3.69 16.34 4.16
N VAL A 184 3.34 17.61 4.35
CA VAL A 184 3.68 18.70 3.43
C VAL A 184 4.59 19.72 4.12
N ASN A 185 5.89 19.76 3.78
CA ASN A 185 6.87 20.77 4.24
C ASN A 185 6.74 21.27 5.69
N ASN A 186 6.79 20.38 6.69
CA ASN A 186 6.62 20.70 8.11
C ASN A 186 5.36 21.52 8.46
N CYS A 187 4.44 21.74 7.53
CA CYS A 187 3.11 22.22 7.84
C CYS A 187 2.38 21.04 8.47
N ASP A 188 2.09 21.14 9.77
CA ASP A 188 1.12 20.26 10.45
C ASP A 188 -0.33 20.58 10.02
N GLU A 189 -0.49 20.90 8.73
CA GLU A 189 -1.75 21.09 8.04
C GLU A 189 -2.13 19.77 7.36
N ASP A 190 -2.20 18.66 8.10
CA ASP A 190 -3.04 17.54 7.65
C ASP A 190 -4.44 17.77 8.25
N PRO A 191 -5.43 18.23 7.47
CA PRO A 191 -6.73 18.72 7.96
C PRO A 191 -7.66 17.63 8.53
N ASP A 192 -7.21 16.39 8.62
CA ASP A 192 -7.94 15.30 9.26
C ASP A 192 -6.93 14.48 10.09
N GLU A 193 -7.09 14.45 11.41
CA GLU A 193 -6.29 13.70 12.42
C GLU A 193 -6.19 12.16 12.17
N THR A 194 -6.61 11.68 11.00
CA THR A 194 -6.61 10.30 10.54
C THR A 194 -5.65 10.19 9.35
N GLY A 195 -4.37 9.91 9.59
CA GLY A 195 -3.33 9.91 8.54
C GLY A 195 -3.68 9.19 7.22
N PHE A 196 -2.96 9.54 6.14
CA PHE A 196 -3.19 9.12 4.75
C PHE A 196 -3.72 7.69 4.54
N SER A 197 -3.15 6.71 5.24
CA SER A 197 -3.76 5.39 5.35
C SER A 197 -3.61 4.80 6.75
N GLU A 198 -4.72 4.32 7.30
CA GLU A 198 -4.74 3.56 8.55
C GLU A 198 -3.90 2.28 8.46
N ALA A 199 -3.38 1.82 9.61
CA ALA A 199 -2.75 0.52 9.73
C ALA A 199 -3.71 -0.64 9.36
N PRO A 200 -3.20 -1.78 8.85
CA PRO A 200 -1.79 -2.08 8.57
C PRO A 200 -1.31 -1.49 7.24
N PHE A 201 0.01 -1.55 7.01
CA PHE A 201 0.67 -1.02 5.80
C PHE A 201 0.11 -1.56 4.48
N ASP A 202 -0.46 -2.77 4.48
CA ASP A 202 -1.15 -3.36 3.33
C ASP A 202 -2.20 -2.42 2.72
N ARG A 203 -2.89 -1.62 3.55
CA ARG A 203 -3.88 -0.65 3.10
C ARG A 203 -3.28 0.50 2.30
N PHE A 204 -2.04 0.88 2.58
CA PHE A 204 -1.29 1.84 1.76
C PHE A 204 -0.95 1.22 0.41
N LEU A 205 -0.41 -0.01 0.41
CA LEU A 205 -0.06 -0.68 -0.82
C LEU A 205 -1.26 -0.99 -1.72
N ASP A 206 -2.45 -1.21 -1.15
CA ASP A 206 -3.68 -1.31 -1.94
C ASP A 206 -3.98 0.00 -2.72
N ILE A 207 -3.67 1.17 -2.13
CA ILE A 207 -3.79 2.47 -2.82
C ILE A 207 -2.75 2.57 -3.92
N VAL A 208 -1.51 2.17 -3.63
CA VAL A 208 -0.39 2.16 -4.60
C VAL A 208 -0.70 1.24 -5.79
N GLU A 209 -1.26 0.06 -5.55
CA GLU A 209 -1.66 -0.86 -6.61
C GLU A 209 -2.75 -0.26 -7.48
N SER A 210 -3.78 0.32 -6.86
CA SER A 210 -4.83 1.02 -7.60
C SER A 210 -4.25 2.15 -8.44
N PHE A 211 -3.33 2.95 -7.90
CA PHE A 211 -2.65 3.99 -8.67
C PHE A 211 -1.89 3.43 -9.87
N ALA A 212 -1.13 2.36 -9.68
CA ALA A 212 -0.40 1.68 -10.76
C ALA A 212 -1.33 1.11 -11.84
N GLU A 213 -2.52 0.64 -11.46
CA GLU A 213 -3.53 0.16 -12.40
C GLU A 213 -4.11 1.29 -13.26
N HIS A 214 -4.44 2.44 -12.67
CA HIS A 214 -4.94 3.60 -13.41
C HIS A 214 -3.87 4.13 -14.37
N GLN A 215 -2.62 4.25 -13.88
CA GLN A 215 -1.48 4.63 -14.71
C GLN A 215 -1.23 3.66 -15.87
N ALA A 216 -1.68 2.40 -15.81
CA ALA A 216 -1.46 1.43 -16.87
C ALA A 216 -2.52 1.47 -18.00
N VAL A 217 -3.67 2.12 -17.80
CA VAL A 217 -4.82 2.08 -18.73
C VAL A 217 -4.86 3.31 -19.65
N ASP A 218 -4.51 4.50 -19.17
CA ASP A 218 -4.71 5.74 -19.94
C ASP A 218 -3.42 6.20 -20.63
N GLU A 219 -3.35 6.14 -21.96
CA GLU A 219 -2.23 6.67 -22.76
C GLU A 219 -2.27 8.20 -22.93
N ASP A 220 -3.44 8.83 -22.80
CA ASP A 220 -3.63 10.26 -23.13
C ASP A 220 -4.13 11.15 -21.97
N ASP A 221 -4.61 10.61 -20.84
CA ASP A 221 -5.22 11.37 -19.73
C ASP A 221 -4.71 10.94 -18.34
N CYS A 222 -3.39 11.01 -18.11
CA CYS A 222 -2.85 10.81 -16.77
C CYS A 222 -3.22 11.99 -15.85
N GLU A 223 -4.26 11.83 -15.02
CA GLU A 223 -4.58 12.78 -13.96
C GLU A 223 -3.46 12.82 -12.88
N PRO A 224 -3.13 14.00 -12.30
CA PRO A 224 -2.09 14.14 -11.27
C PRO A 224 -2.41 13.34 -10.00
N LEU A 225 -1.39 12.83 -9.30
CA LEU A 225 -1.56 12.04 -8.07
C LEU A 225 -2.42 12.75 -7.01
N HIS A 226 -2.29 14.08 -6.86
CA HIS A 226 -3.15 14.89 -5.99
C HIS A 226 -4.64 14.63 -6.23
N SER A 227 -5.08 14.63 -7.48
CA SER A 227 -6.49 14.36 -7.82
C SER A 227 -6.91 12.92 -7.50
N PHE A 228 -5.99 11.95 -7.64
CA PHE A 228 -6.21 10.56 -7.26
C PHE A 228 -6.30 10.38 -5.74
N GLN A 229 -5.43 11.04 -4.97
CA GLN A 229 -5.45 11.07 -3.51
C GLN A 229 -6.77 11.63 -2.98
N PHE A 230 -7.20 12.78 -3.50
CA PHE A 230 -8.49 13.37 -3.15
C PHE A 230 -9.65 12.41 -3.45
N ARG A 231 -9.67 11.75 -4.62
CA ARG A 231 -10.73 10.78 -4.96
C ARG A 231 -10.70 9.52 -4.09
N ALA A 232 -9.52 8.98 -3.80
CA ALA A 232 -9.38 7.79 -2.95
C ALA A 232 -9.83 8.07 -1.50
N LEU A 233 -9.47 9.24 -0.96
CA LEU A 233 -9.91 9.69 0.38
C LEU A 233 -11.42 9.98 0.41
N GLN A 234 -11.96 10.66 -0.61
CA GLN A 234 -13.41 10.91 -0.76
C GLN A 234 -14.21 9.60 -0.86
N ALA A 235 -13.75 8.62 -1.63
CA ALA A 235 -14.41 7.32 -1.78
C ALA A 235 -14.47 6.55 -0.45
N LYS A 236 -13.40 6.62 0.36
CA LYS A 236 -13.37 6.05 1.71
C LYS A 236 -14.32 6.77 2.68
N LYS A 237 -14.34 8.12 2.68
CA LYS A 237 -15.28 8.91 3.50
C LYS A 237 -16.74 8.58 3.15
N LYS A 238 -17.07 8.46 1.87
CA LYS A 238 -18.41 8.06 1.41
C LYS A 238 -18.80 6.67 1.89
N LYS A 239 -17.90 5.67 1.74
CA LYS A 239 -18.16 4.29 2.18
C LYS A 239 -18.35 4.18 3.70
N ARG A 240 -17.64 4.99 4.50
CA ARG A 240 -17.82 5.06 5.97
C ARG A 240 -19.18 5.62 6.36
N LEU A 241 -19.60 6.70 5.70
CA LEU A 241 -20.93 7.31 5.92
C LEU A 241 -22.05 6.33 5.56
N ASP A 242 -21.91 5.61 4.45
CA ASP A 242 -22.90 4.61 4.02
C ASP A 242 -23.03 3.47 5.05
N VAL A 243 -21.92 2.91 5.53
CA VAL A 243 -21.94 1.84 6.55
C VAL A 243 -22.51 2.33 7.89
N ALA A 244 -22.16 3.55 8.32
CA ALA A 244 -22.70 4.14 9.56
C ALA A 244 -24.21 4.43 9.45
N SER A 245 -24.70 4.82 8.27
CA SER A 245 -26.12 5.05 8.03
C SER A 245 -26.93 3.74 8.05
N VAL A 246 -26.35 2.65 7.54
CA VAL A 246 -26.97 1.31 7.58
C VAL A 246 -27.01 0.76 9.00
N ALA A 247 -25.98 0.99 9.82
CA ALA A 247 -25.95 0.56 11.22
C ALA A 247 -26.99 1.29 12.09
N ARG A 248 -27.34 2.55 11.78
CA ARG A 248 -28.39 3.30 12.50
C ARG A 248 -29.81 2.94 12.06
N ALA A 249 -29.97 2.23 10.95
CA ALA A 249 -31.27 1.88 10.39
C ALA A 249 -31.80 0.51 10.84
N GLN A 250 -31.11 -0.20 11.74
CA GLN A 250 -31.65 -1.44 12.31
C GLN A 250 -32.76 -1.12 13.32
N PRO A 251 -34.04 -1.46 13.04
CA PRO A 251 -35.12 -1.25 13.99
C PRO A 251 -34.90 -2.17 15.19
N HIS A 252 -35.01 -1.61 16.40
CA HIS A 252 -35.19 -2.39 17.61
C HIS A 252 -36.47 -3.21 17.45
N ILE A 253 -36.30 -4.52 17.29
CA ILE A 253 -37.40 -5.48 17.37
C ILE A 253 -37.49 -5.85 18.85
N ASP A 254 -38.47 -5.26 19.54
CA ASP A 254 -38.92 -5.69 20.87
C ASP A 254 -39.83 -6.92 20.78
#